data_AF-A0A356EPQ6-F1
#
_entry.id   AF-A0A356EPQ6-F1
#
_cell.length_a   1.000
_cell.length_b   1.000
_cell.length_c   1.000
_cell.angle_alpha   90.00
_cell.angle_beta   90.00
_cell.angle_gamma   90.00
#
_symmetry.space_group_name_H-M   'P 1'
#
loop_
_entity.id
_entity.type
_entity.pdbx_description
1 polymer ?
#
loop_
_entity_poly.entity_id
_entity_poly.type
_entity_poly.pdbx_seq_one_letter_code
_entity_poly.pdbx_strand_id
1 'polypeptide(L)'
;MSDEKPAKSSGGLAPLILTAMHGILWFVLLGMLLKIVAGFEGIFADFGMELPLATIWAIGLANLAFRFWYLAMLLIAGLCAVDLALLRVLFARPKLAFLAWLWATAMFVVPLALMAWIVVWLWIPLVHLIHDLS
;
A
#
# COMPACT_ATOMS: atom_id res chain seq x y z
N MET A 1 -42.10 14.56 -27.08
CA MET A 1 -41.09 15.44 -26.46
C MET A 1 -40.47 14.62 -25.34
N SER A 2 -39.50 13.78 -25.69
CA SER A 2 -38.84 12.86 -24.75
C SER A 2 -37.72 13.63 -24.05
N ASP A 3 -37.89 13.85 -22.75
CA ASP A 3 -36.84 14.37 -21.87
C ASP A 3 -35.65 13.40 -21.88
N GLU A 4 -34.65 13.72 -22.70
CA GLU A 4 -33.33 13.13 -22.60
C GLU A 4 -32.75 13.54 -21.24
N LYS A 5 -32.86 12.63 -20.25
CA LYS A 5 -32.11 12.74 -19.00
C LYS A 5 -30.63 12.94 -19.37
N PRO A 6 -29.97 14.03 -18.94
CA PRO A 6 -28.54 14.17 -19.18
C PRO A 6 -27.83 13.01 -18.50
N ALA A 7 -27.12 12.19 -19.28
CA ALA A 7 -26.28 11.13 -18.77
C ALA A 7 -25.25 11.77 -17.82
N LYS A 8 -25.53 11.65 -16.52
CA LYS A 8 -24.73 12.20 -15.42
C LYS A 8 -23.29 11.73 -15.60
N SER A 9 -22.38 12.68 -15.86
CA SER A 9 -20.97 12.43 -16.15
C SER A 9 -20.30 11.70 -14.97
N SER A 10 -20.22 10.37 -15.05
CA SER A 10 -19.42 9.53 -14.15
C SER A 10 -17.92 9.86 -14.21
N GLY A 11 -17.49 10.59 -15.25
CA GLY A 11 -16.08 10.97 -15.47
C GLY A 11 -15.47 11.91 -14.43
N GLY A 12 -16.27 12.62 -13.63
CA GLY A 12 -15.74 13.53 -12.59
C GLY A 12 -15.40 12.87 -11.25
N LEU A 13 -16.09 11.78 -10.90
CA LEU A 13 -15.95 11.12 -9.59
C LEU A 13 -14.98 9.94 -9.61
N ALA A 14 -14.76 9.29 -10.75
CA ALA A 14 -13.89 8.13 -10.86
C ALA A 14 -12.44 8.38 -10.35
N PRO A 15 -11.77 9.51 -10.69
CA PRO A 15 -10.44 9.80 -10.15
C PRO A 15 -10.43 9.95 -8.62
N LEU A 16 -11.49 10.55 -8.06
CA LEU A 16 -11.60 10.75 -6.61
C LEU A 16 -11.76 9.42 -5.87
N ILE A 17 -12.63 8.53 -6.40
CA ILE A 17 -12.88 7.21 -5.82
C ILE A 17 -11.60 6.36 -5.88
N LEU A 18 -10.92 6.34 -7.04
CA LEU A 18 -9.66 5.60 -7.22
C LEU A 18 -8.59 6.09 -6.24
N THR A 19 -8.37 7.41 -6.13
CA THR A 19 -7.40 7.94 -5.17
C THR A 19 -7.78 7.62 -3.72
N ALA A 20 -9.06 7.69 -3.35
CA ALA A 20 -9.49 7.31 -2.01
C ALA A 20 -9.17 5.84 -1.71
N MET A 21 -9.42 4.94 -2.68
CA MET A 21 -9.05 3.52 -2.57
C MET A 21 -7.54 3.32 -2.44
N HIS A 22 -6.73 3.99 -3.26
CA HIS A 22 -5.27 3.93 -3.16
C HIS A 22 -4.79 4.44 -1.81
N GLY A 23 -5.31 5.57 -1.33
CA GLY A 23 -4.97 6.15 -0.04
C GLY A 23 -5.23 5.18 1.11
N ILE A 24 -6.43 4.59 1.16
CA ILE A 24 -6.79 3.57 2.16
C ILE A 24 -5.78 2.42 2.12
N LEU A 25 -5.43 1.93 0.93
CA LEU A 25 -4.51 0.81 0.75
C LEU A 25 -3.10 1.14 1.27
N TRP A 26 -2.59 2.34 0.99
CA TRP A 26 -1.32 2.82 1.54
C TRP A 26 -1.35 2.99 3.06
N PHE A 27 -2.46 3.47 3.62
CA PHE A 27 -2.64 3.55 5.07
C PHE A 27 -2.71 2.17 5.74
N VAL A 28 -3.34 1.19 5.09
CA VAL A 28 -3.36 -0.20 5.58
C VAL A 28 -1.95 -0.78 5.60
N LEU A 29 -1.17 -0.60 4.53
CA LEU A 29 0.24 -1.01 4.49
C LEU A 29 1.06 -0.33 5.60
N LEU A 30 0.89 0.98 5.81
CA LEU A 30 1.56 1.69 6.89
C LEU A 30 1.16 1.14 8.27
N GLY A 31 -0.13 0.90 8.50
CA GLY A 31 -0.63 0.31 9.75
C GLY A 31 -0.07 -1.09 10.00
N MET A 32 0.06 -1.90 8.93
CA MET A 32 0.70 -3.22 8.98
C MET A 32 2.17 -3.11 9.40
N LEU A 33 2.95 -2.20 8.80
CA LEU A 33 4.35 -1.97 9.17
C LEU A 33 4.48 -1.58 10.65
N LEU A 34 3.64 -0.64 11.11
CA LEU A 34 3.72 -0.11 12.47
C LEU A 34 3.30 -1.10 13.57
N LYS A 35 2.36 -2.01 13.28
CA LYS A 35 1.81 -2.93 14.29
C LYS A 35 2.32 -4.35 14.17
N ILE A 36 2.32 -4.90 12.97
CA ILE A 36 2.62 -6.32 12.75
C ILE A 36 4.13 -6.50 12.79
N VAL A 37 4.86 -5.79 11.94
CA VAL A 37 6.31 -5.99 11.81
C VAL A 37 7.07 -5.62 13.09
N ALA A 38 6.69 -4.53 13.76
CA ALA A 38 7.29 -4.13 15.03
C ALA A 38 7.10 -5.19 16.14
N GLY A 39 5.96 -5.91 16.13
CA GLY A 39 5.71 -7.01 17.06
C GLY A 39 6.59 -8.24 16.79
N PHE A 40 6.91 -8.51 15.52
CA PHE A 40 7.76 -9.63 15.12
C PHE A 40 9.23 -9.44 15.50
N GLU A 41 9.75 -8.20 15.50
CA GLU A 41 11.12 -7.91 15.92
C GLU A 41 11.39 -8.38 17.36
N GLY A 42 10.45 -8.15 18.28
CA GLY A 42 10.57 -8.61 19.67
C GLY A 42 10.63 -10.13 19.77
N ILE A 43 9.75 -10.84 19.04
CA ILE A 43 9.73 -12.30 19.03
C ILE A 43 11.06 -12.85 18.49
N PHE A 44 11.54 -12.37 17.35
CA PHE A 44 12.76 -12.90 16.75
C PHE A 44 14.03 -12.56 17.53
N ALA A 45 14.08 -11.41 18.20
CA ALA A 45 15.18 -11.05 19.08
C ALA A 45 15.29 -12.02 20.28
N ASP A 46 14.17 -12.46 20.83
CA ASP A 46 14.13 -13.38 21.98
C ASP A 46 14.58 -14.80 21.63
N PHE A 47 14.42 -15.23 20.36
CA PHE A 47 14.76 -16.59 19.90
C PHE A 47 16.13 -16.72 19.23
N GLY A 48 16.89 -15.63 19.07
CA GLY A 48 18.28 -15.67 18.56
C GLY A 48 18.45 -16.28 17.16
N MET A 49 17.39 -16.33 16.35
CA MET A 49 17.41 -16.95 15.02
C MET A 49 18.01 -16.02 13.96
N GLU A 50 18.73 -16.58 12.98
CA GLU A 50 19.16 -15.85 11.80
C GLU A 50 17.95 -15.49 10.93
N LEU A 51 17.71 -14.19 10.79
CA LEU A 51 16.57 -13.68 10.02
C LEU A 51 16.88 -13.71 8.51
N PRO A 52 15.93 -14.15 7.67
CA PRO A 52 16.04 -14.01 6.23
C PRO A 52 16.28 -12.54 5.85
N LEU A 53 17.09 -12.30 4.82
CA LEU A 53 17.42 -10.95 4.37
C LEU A 53 16.16 -10.10 4.09
N ALA A 54 15.11 -10.70 3.53
CA ALA A 54 13.83 -10.05 3.30
C ALA A 54 13.13 -9.60 4.60
N THR A 55 13.26 -10.39 5.68
CA THR A 55 12.73 -10.08 7.01
C THR A 55 13.49 -8.92 7.66
N ILE A 56 14.81 -8.89 7.50
CA ILE A 56 15.65 -7.76 7.95
C ILE A 56 15.21 -6.46 7.24
N TRP A 57 14.97 -6.52 5.93
CA TRP A 57 14.45 -5.38 5.18
C TRP A 57 13.08 -4.93 5.68
N ALA A 58 12.16 -5.86 5.94
CA ALA A 58 10.83 -5.54 6.46
C ALA A 58 10.91 -4.85 7.83
N ILE A 59 11.74 -5.38 8.75
CA ILE A 59 11.99 -4.79 10.08
C ILE A 59 12.62 -3.40 9.95
N GLY A 60 13.62 -3.24 9.07
CA GLY A 60 14.22 -1.94 8.80
C GLY A 60 13.21 -0.91 8.28
N LEU A 61 12.32 -1.33 7.37
CA LEU A 61 11.24 -0.49 6.84
C LEU A 61 10.23 -0.12 7.93
N ALA A 62 9.89 -1.06 8.82
CA ALA A 62 8.99 -0.84 9.93
C ALA A 62 9.58 0.11 10.98
N ASN A 63 10.86 -0.04 11.31
CA ASN A 63 11.57 0.87 12.22
C ASN A 63 11.67 2.29 11.64
N LEU A 64 11.93 2.40 10.33
CA LEU A 64 11.88 3.69 9.64
C LEU A 64 10.46 4.30 9.70
N ALA A 65 9.44 3.50 9.41
CA ALA A 65 8.04 3.91 9.47
C ALA A 65 7.65 4.33 10.89
N PHE A 66 8.12 3.64 11.93
CA PHE A 66 7.83 3.95 13.33
C PHE A 66 8.52 5.25 13.77
N ARG A 67 9.79 5.41 13.41
CA ARG A 67 10.57 6.60 13.74
C ARG A 67 10.07 7.86 13.02
N PHE A 68 9.59 7.71 11.80
CA PHE A 68 9.17 8.80 10.93
C PHE A 68 7.71 8.69 10.50
N TRP A 69 6.83 8.18 11.36
CA TRP A 69 5.41 7.94 11.03
C TRP A 69 4.70 9.21 10.54
N TYR A 70 5.06 10.38 11.08
CA TYR A 70 4.54 11.67 10.66
C TYR A 70 4.99 12.05 9.25
N LEU A 71 6.24 11.76 8.87
CA LEU A 71 6.71 11.91 7.50
C LEU A 71 6.05 10.90 6.56
N ALA A 72 5.84 9.66 7.01
CA ALA A 72 5.13 8.65 6.23
C ALA A 72 3.68 9.07 5.95
N MET A 73 2.98 9.64 6.94
CA MET A 73 1.64 10.20 6.72
C MET A 73 1.65 11.36 5.72
N LEU A 74 2.62 12.26 5.83
CA LEU A 74 2.77 13.38 4.90
C LEU A 74 3.11 12.90 3.48
N LEU A 75 3.94 11.85 3.37
CA LEU A 75 4.26 11.20 2.11
C LEU A 75 3.02 10.56 1.47
N ILE A 76 2.20 9.83 2.24
CA ILE A 76 0.95 9.23 1.74
C ILE A 76 -0.03 10.32 1.30
N ALA A 77 -0.16 11.40 2.07
CA ALA A 77 -1.01 12.53 1.70
C ALA A 77 -0.53 13.21 0.40
N GLY A 78 0.77 13.45 0.27
CA GLY A 78 1.38 13.98 -0.95
C GLY A 78 1.19 13.04 -2.14
N LEU A 79 1.37 11.73 -1.93
CA LEU A 79 1.15 10.70 -2.94
C LEU A 79 -0.30 10.70 -3.42
N CYS A 80 -1.27 10.80 -2.51
CA CYS A 80 -2.69 10.91 -2.86
C CYS A 80 -3.01 12.19 -3.64
N ALA A 81 -2.40 13.32 -3.26
CA ALA A 81 -2.60 14.59 -3.97
C ALA A 81 -2.07 14.51 -5.42
N VAL A 82 -0.87 13.94 -5.60
CA VAL A 82 -0.27 13.70 -6.92
C VAL A 82 -1.09 12.69 -7.72
N ASP A 83 -1.53 11.60 -7.10
CA ASP A 83 -2.37 10.58 -7.73
C ASP A 83 -3.68 11.18 -8.25
N LEU A 84 -4.38 11.97 -7.43
CA LEU A 84 -5.61 12.64 -7.83
C LEU A 84 -5.38 13.63 -8.98
N ALA A 85 -4.32 14.43 -8.91
CA ALA A 85 -3.97 15.38 -9.96
C ALA A 85 -3.66 14.65 -11.27
N LEU A 86 -2.87 13.58 -11.21
CA LEU A 86 -2.46 12.79 -12.36
C LEU A 86 -3.66 12.07 -12.98
N LEU A 87 -4.48 11.39 -12.19
CA LEU A 87 -5.69 10.72 -12.67
C LEU A 87 -6.65 11.73 -13.29
N ARG A 88 -6.87 12.90 -12.70
CA ARG A 88 -7.71 13.95 -13.32
C ARG A 88 -7.18 14.39 -14.68
N VAL A 89 -5.87 14.62 -14.81
CA VAL A 89 -5.26 15.03 -16.08
C VAL A 89 -5.33 13.92 -17.13
N LEU A 90 -5.08 12.67 -16.73
CA LEU A 90 -5.08 11.52 -17.64
C LEU A 90 -6.50 11.16 -18.09
N PHE A 91 -7.49 11.17 -17.19
CA PHE A 91 -8.90 10.92 -17.54
C PHE A 91 -9.52 12.05 -18.36
N ALA A 92 -9.01 13.28 -18.26
CA ALA A 92 -9.41 14.39 -19.14
C ALA A 92 -8.92 14.21 -20.59
N ARG A 93 -7.96 13.31 -20.85
CA ARG A 93 -7.36 13.08 -22.18
C ARG A 93 -7.62 11.64 -22.65
N PRO A 94 -8.61 11.39 -23.53
CA PRO A 94 -9.00 10.01 -23.90
C PRO A 94 -7.88 9.22 -24.58
N LYS A 95 -6.95 9.89 -25.28
CA LYS A 95 -5.76 9.24 -25.87
C LYS A 95 -4.80 8.66 -24.84
N LEU A 96 -4.86 9.13 -23.59
CA LEU A 96 -4.03 8.67 -22.47
C LEU A 96 -4.80 7.80 -21.48
N ALA A 97 -6.02 7.37 -21.82
CA ALA A 97 -6.84 6.53 -20.94
C ALA A 97 -6.14 5.22 -20.56
N PHE A 98 -5.37 4.62 -21.48
CA PHE A 98 -4.55 3.44 -21.19
C PHE A 98 -3.52 3.72 -20.10
N LEU A 99 -2.84 4.86 -20.17
CA LEU A 99 -1.84 5.26 -19.16
C LEU A 99 -2.49 5.54 -17.80
N ALA A 100 -3.71 6.12 -17.79
CA ALA A 100 -4.50 6.31 -16.56
C ALA A 100 -4.78 4.97 -15.87
N TRP A 101 -5.23 3.98 -16.63
CA TRP A 101 -5.51 2.65 -16.13
C TRP A 101 -4.26 1.90 -15.68
N LEU A 102 -3.17 2.01 -16.44
CA LEU A 102 -1.88 1.42 -16.06
C LEU A 102 -1.37 1.99 -14.74
N TRP A 103 -1.45 3.32 -14.58
CA TRP A 103 -1.07 4.00 -13.35
C TRP A 103 -1.95 3.60 -12.17
N ALA A 104 -3.28 3.63 -12.33
CA ALA A 104 -4.22 3.20 -11.29
C ALA A 104 -3.97 1.75 -10.87
N THR A 105 -3.74 0.86 -11.84
CA THR A 105 -3.41 -0.55 -11.57
C THR A 105 -2.10 -0.67 -10.80
N ALA A 106 -1.06 0.08 -11.18
CA ALA A 106 0.21 0.07 -10.45
C ALA A 106 0.06 0.56 -9.00
N MET A 107 -0.68 1.66 -8.77
CA MET A 107 -0.94 2.19 -7.43
C MET A 107 -1.73 1.24 -6.54
N PHE A 108 -2.48 0.32 -7.12
CA PHE A 108 -3.17 -0.74 -6.40
C PHE A 108 -2.29 -1.98 -6.17
N VAL A 109 -1.61 -2.45 -7.22
CA VAL A 109 -0.81 -3.69 -7.18
C VAL A 109 0.44 -3.54 -6.33
N VAL A 110 1.11 -2.39 -6.36
CA VAL A 110 2.36 -2.16 -5.61
C VAL A 110 2.19 -2.35 -4.10
N PRO A 111 1.27 -1.63 -3.41
CA PRO A 111 1.09 -1.83 -1.96
C PRO A 111 0.57 -3.23 -1.63
N LEU A 112 -0.24 -3.86 -2.49
CA LEU A 112 -0.66 -5.26 -2.30
C LEU A 112 0.51 -6.24 -2.39
N ALA A 113 1.36 -6.09 -3.40
CA ALA A 113 2.55 -6.92 -3.57
C ALA A 113 3.51 -6.74 -2.39
N LEU A 114 3.68 -5.51 -1.89
CA LEU A 114 4.48 -5.24 -0.70
C LEU A 114 3.89 -5.89 0.55
N MET A 115 2.58 -5.77 0.78
CA MET A 115 1.92 -6.44 1.91
C MET A 115 2.07 -7.95 1.82
N ALA A 116 1.78 -8.56 0.66
CA ALA A 116 1.91 -9.99 0.46
C ALA A 116 3.35 -10.47 0.67
N TRP A 117 4.34 -9.73 0.14
CA TRP A 117 5.76 -9.97 0.36
C TRP A 117 6.09 -9.96 1.86
N ILE A 118 5.72 -8.90 2.59
CA ILE A 118 5.99 -8.79 4.03
C ILE A 118 5.33 -9.95 4.80
N VAL A 119 4.07 -10.29 4.51
CA VAL A 119 3.38 -11.41 5.16
C VAL A 119 4.12 -12.72 4.92
N VAL A 120 4.44 -13.06 3.67
CA VAL A 120 5.11 -14.32 3.32
C VAL A 120 6.45 -14.45 4.02
N TRP A 121 7.25 -13.37 4.02
CA TRP A 121 8.59 -13.39 4.61
C TRP A 121 8.63 -13.31 6.13
N LEU A 122 7.57 -12.82 6.77
CA LEU A 122 7.41 -12.95 8.22
C LEU A 122 6.87 -14.33 8.62
N TRP A 123 6.04 -14.93 7.78
CA TRP A 123 5.39 -16.21 8.07
C TRP A 123 6.35 -17.39 8.01
N ILE A 124 7.27 -17.42 7.05
CA ILE A 124 8.27 -18.50 6.89
C ILE A 124 9.08 -18.74 8.18
N PRO A 125 9.76 -17.74 8.78
CA PRO A 125 10.51 -17.94 10.00
C PRO A 125 9.61 -18.20 11.22
N LEU A 126 8.38 -17.68 11.25
CA LEU A 126 7.42 -17.98 12.31
C LEU A 126 7.02 -19.47 12.32
N VAL A 127 6.79 -20.08 11.16
CA VAL A 127 6.44 -21.50 11.07
C VAL A 127 7.61 -22.39 11.49
N HIS A 128 8.84 -22.04 11.12
CA HIS A 128 10.03 -22.76 11.57
C HIS A 128 10.14 -22.72 13.10
N LEU A 129 9.96 -21.54 13.70
CA LEU A 129 9.99 -21.37 15.15
C LEU A 129 8.94 -22.25 15.86
N ILE A 130 7.71 -22.30 15.35
CA ILE A 130 6.63 -23.11 15.94
C ILE A 130 6.96 -24.60 15.84
N HIS A 131 7.53 -25.05 14.71
CA HIS A 131 7.91 -26.44 14.52
C HIS A 131 9.07 -26.86 15.43
N ASP A 132 10.04 -25.98 15.67
CA ASP A 132 11.17 -26.27 16.56
C ASP A 132 10.77 -26.29 18.05
N LEU A 133 9.65 -25.65 18.42
CA LEU A 133 9.10 -25.61 19.78
C LEU A 133 8.08 -26.72 20.09
N SER A 134 7.63 -27.48 19.08
CA SER A 134 6.64 -28.58 19.20
C SER A 134 7.30 -29.95 19.27
#